data_AF-A0A841GWB3-F1
#
_entry.id   AF-A0A841GWB3-F1
#
_cell.length_a   1.000
_cell.length_b   1.000
_cell.length_c   1.000
_cell.angle_alpha   90.00
_cell.angle_beta   90.00
_cell.angle_gamma   90.00
#
_symmetry.space_group_name_H-M   'P 1'
#
loop_
_entity.id
_entity.type
_entity.pdbx_description
1 polymer ?
#
loop_
_entity_poly.entity_id
_entity_poly.type
_entity_poly.pdbx_seq_one_letter_code
_entity_poly.pdbx_strand_id
1 'polypeptide(L)'
;MQNLSLSQQQRVRLRQAAVLGITLYGILCLRSPETFRLLDFVNLPVHETGHLVFAPFGEFMAALGGTLLQLIMPLCFVVSFHRRKDYFAAAIVLAWVAQNLWNISVYIGDARAQVLPLVGGGEHDWAYILGRLDLLEHDQAVAGWVRFAGAALFAFAMLRAWHWSARAPVSPAEQRRPGSAPGSESERL
;
A
#
# COMPACT_ATOMS: atom_id res chain seq x y z
N MET A 1 -3.42 32.88 23.36
CA MET A 1 -2.84 31.62 22.84
C MET A 1 -2.38 31.88 21.41
N GLN A 2 -1.07 31.94 21.15
CA GLN A 2 -0.53 32.14 19.80
C GLN A 2 -0.59 30.81 19.02
N ASN A 3 -1.33 30.78 17.91
CA ASN A 3 -1.33 29.64 17.01
C ASN A 3 0.02 29.55 16.29
N LEU A 4 0.85 28.58 16.66
CA LEU A 4 2.09 28.25 15.95
C LEU A 4 1.75 27.63 14.60
N SER A 5 1.61 28.44 13.55
CA SER A 5 1.53 27.93 12.18
C SER A 5 2.93 27.66 11.65
N LEU A 6 3.23 26.41 11.26
CA LEU A 6 4.49 26.06 10.59
C LEU A 6 4.68 26.90 9.31
N SER A 7 5.92 27.26 9.00
CA SER A 7 6.26 27.85 7.71
C SER A 7 6.12 26.80 6.60
N GLN A 8 5.91 27.26 5.36
CA GLN A 8 5.85 26.36 4.20
C GLN A 8 7.14 25.54 4.05
N GLN A 9 8.30 26.16 4.30
CA GLN A 9 9.60 25.48 4.26
C GLN A 9 9.71 24.39 5.33
N GLN A 10 9.22 24.64 6.55
CA GLN A 10 9.17 23.64 7.61
C GLN A 10 8.30 22.44 7.22
N ARG A 11 7.13 22.68 6.60
CA ARG A 11 6.25 21.60 6.09
C ARG A 11 6.94 20.72 5.04
N VAL A 12 7.64 21.34 4.08
CA VAL A 12 8.38 20.59 3.04
C VAL A 12 9.48 19.74 3.66
N ARG A 13 10.27 20.30 4.58
CA ARG A 13 11.34 19.55 5.28
C ARG A 13 10.79 18.37 6.08
N LEU A 14 9.66 18.56 6.78
CA LEU A 14 9.01 17.46 7.51
C LEU A 14 8.54 16.34 6.58
N ARG A 15 7.97 16.69 5.41
CA ARG A 15 7.58 15.69 4.41
C ARG A 15 8.78 14.93 3.85
N GLN A 16 9.86 15.63 3.53
CA GLN A 16 11.09 15.00 3.05
C GLN A 16 11.70 14.09 4.11
N ALA A 17 11.76 14.53 5.38
CA ALA A 17 12.20 13.71 6.49
C ALA A 17 11.32 12.46 6.65
N ALA A 18 10.00 12.58 6.51
CA ALA A 18 9.09 11.43 6.53
C ALA A 18 9.36 10.46 5.37
N VAL A 19 9.59 10.96 4.15
CA VAL A 19 9.96 10.11 3.00
C VAL A 19 11.25 9.35 3.26
N LEU A 20 12.27 10.02 3.81
CA LEU A 20 13.54 9.38 4.14
C LEU A 20 13.38 8.31 5.24
N GLY A 21 12.62 8.62 6.29
CA GLY A 21 12.32 7.67 7.37
C GLY A 21 11.56 6.45 6.86
N ILE A 22 10.54 6.66 6.03
CA ILE A 22 9.77 5.56 5.41
C ILE A 22 10.63 4.77 4.44
N THR A 23 11.50 5.41 3.68
CA THR A 23 12.45 4.73 2.79
C THR A 23 13.38 3.82 3.59
N LEU A 24 13.94 4.32 4.69
CA LEU A 24 14.79 3.52 5.58
C LEU A 24 14.01 2.34 6.17
N TYR A 25 12.81 2.57 6.69
CA TYR A 25 11.94 1.52 7.20
C TYR A 25 11.62 0.46 6.13
N GLY A 26 11.31 0.88 4.90
CA GLY A 26 11.05 -0.02 3.78
C GLY A 26 12.28 -0.82 3.37
N ILE A 27 13.47 -0.24 3.39
CA ILE A 27 14.74 -0.97 3.17
C ILE A 27 14.93 -2.05 4.24
N LEU A 28 14.64 -1.75 5.51
CA LEU A 28 14.71 -2.73 6.59
C LEU A 28 13.70 -3.86 6.37
N CYS A 29 12.47 -3.54 5.97
CA CYS A 29 11.45 -4.54 5.64
C CYS A 29 11.87 -5.41 4.44
N LEU A 30 12.41 -4.83 3.37
CA LEU A 30 12.83 -5.59 2.19
C LEU A 30 14.04 -6.50 2.47
N ARG A 31 14.92 -6.12 3.41
CA ARG A 31 16.11 -6.90 3.78
C ARG A 31 15.79 -8.13 4.63
N SER A 32 14.78 -8.05 5.47
CA SER A 32 14.30 -9.18 6.27
C SER A 32 12.77 -9.19 6.30
N PRO A 33 12.12 -9.52 5.17
CA PRO A 33 10.67 -9.48 5.04
C PRO A 33 9.94 -10.49 5.93
N GLU A 34 10.63 -11.52 6.40
CA GLU A 34 10.16 -12.51 7.36
C GLU A 34 10.04 -11.97 8.80
N THR A 35 10.71 -10.87 9.10
CA THR A 35 10.62 -10.25 10.43
C THR A 35 9.32 -9.45 10.56
N PHE A 36 8.47 -9.87 11.49
CA PHE A 36 7.22 -9.19 11.82
C PHE A 36 7.48 -7.78 12.39
N ARG A 37 6.83 -6.76 11.84
CA ARG A 37 7.03 -5.34 12.18
C ARG A 37 5.71 -4.59 12.33
N LEU A 38 5.83 -3.28 12.55
CA LEU A 38 4.72 -2.36 12.83
C LEU A 38 3.50 -2.53 11.92
N LEU A 39 3.68 -2.55 10.59
CA LEU A 39 2.55 -2.67 9.67
C LEU A 39 1.90 -4.05 9.70
N ASP A 40 2.64 -5.08 10.08
CA ASP A 40 2.12 -6.45 10.11
C ASP A 40 1.08 -6.63 11.24
N PHE A 41 1.17 -5.85 12.32
CA PHE A 41 0.12 -5.78 13.35
C PHE A 41 -1.23 -5.28 12.81
N VAL A 42 -1.23 -4.52 11.71
CA VAL A 42 -2.44 -4.06 11.03
C VAL A 42 -2.81 -5.01 9.89
N ASN A 43 -1.83 -5.47 9.13
CA ASN A 43 -2.05 -6.33 7.97
C ASN A 43 -2.67 -7.67 8.37
N LEU A 44 -2.20 -8.28 9.47
CA LEU A 44 -2.67 -9.60 9.92
C LEU A 44 -4.18 -9.63 10.22
N PRO A 45 -4.75 -8.79 11.11
CA PRO A 45 -6.19 -8.82 11.36
C PRO A 45 -7.03 -8.47 10.11
N VAL A 46 -6.50 -7.64 9.21
CA VAL A 46 -7.14 -7.35 7.93
C VAL A 46 -7.15 -8.58 7.02
N HIS A 47 -6.06 -9.36 7.01
CA HIS A 47 -5.96 -10.63 6.32
C HIS A 47 -7.00 -11.62 6.84
N GLU A 48 -7.05 -11.84 8.15
CA GLU A 48 -8.03 -12.75 8.76
C GLU A 48 -9.49 -12.36 8.45
N THR A 49 -9.76 -11.05 8.47
CA THR A 49 -11.08 -10.52 8.10
C THR A 49 -11.41 -10.77 6.63
N GLY A 50 -10.39 -10.82 5.76
CA GLY A 50 -10.54 -11.10 4.34
C GLY A 50 -11.15 -12.46 4.07
N HIS A 51 -10.74 -13.50 4.81
CA HIS A 51 -11.35 -14.83 4.68
C HIS A 51 -12.87 -14.78 4.91
N LEU A 52 -13.31 -14.07 5.95
CA LEU A 52 -14.73 -13.92 6.28
C LEU A 52 -15.49 -13.11 5.23
N VAL A 53 -14.91 -12.01 4.76
CA VAL A 53 -15.52 -11.13 3.74
C VAL A 53 -15.70 -11.86 2.42
N PHE A 54 -14.75 -12.73 2.04
CA PHE A 54 -14.79 -13.44 0.77
C PHE A 54 -15.37 -14.87 0.85
N ALA A 55 -15.65 -15.38 2.05
CA ALA A 55 -16.29 -16.69 2.25
C ALA A 55 -17.58 -16.92 1.43
N PRO A 56 -18.49 -15.93 1.25
CA PRO A 56 -19.69 -16.12 0.44
C PRO A 56 -19.43 -16.46 -1.04
N PHE A 57 -18.22 -16.23 -1.54
CA PHE A 57 -17.83 -16.51 -2.92
C PHE A 57 -17.18 -17.90 -3.09
N GLY A 58 -17.21 -18.74 -2.07
CA GLY A 58 -16.68 -20.10 -2.07
C GLY A 58 -15.29 -20.22 -1.48
N GLU A 59 -14.86 -21.46 -1.24
CA GLU A 59 -13.63 -21.79 -0.50
C GLU A 59 -12.36 -21.19 -1.13
N PHE A 60 -12.21 -21.29 -2.45
CA PHE A 60 -11.06 -20.69 -3.14
C PHE A 60 -10.98 -19.18 -2.96
N MET A 61 -12.13 -18.50 -3.03
CA MET A 61 -12.19 -17.06 -2.80
C MET A 61 -12.00 -16.71 -1.33
N ALA A 62 -12.44 -17.56 -0.40
CA ALA A 62 -12.18 -17.41 1.03
C ALA A 62 -10.68 -17.45 1.32
N ALA A 63 -9.96 -18.47 0.83
CA ALA A 63 -8.51 -18.60 0.99
C ALA A 63 -7.76 -17.41 0.36
N LEU A 64 -8.15 -17.01 -0.86
CA LEU A 64 -7.57 -15.83 -1.52
C LEU A 64 -7.94 -14.51 -0.82
N GLY A 65 -9.07 -14.51 -0.10
CA GLY A 65 -9.71 -13.36 0.52
C GLY A 65 -8.81 -12.60 1.49
N GLY A 66 -7.98 -13.31 2.26
CA GLY A 66 -7.06 -12.66 3.19
C GLY A 66 -6.04 -11.78 2.48
N THR A 67 -5.35 -12.33 1.48
CA THR A 67 -4.44 -11.58 0.62
C THR A 67 -5.14 -10.44 -0.12
N LEU A 68 -6.36 -10.68 -0.63
CA LEU A 68 -7.13 -9.65 -1.35
C LEU A 68 -7.47 -8.47 -0.46
N LEU A 69 -8.04 -8.70 0.73
CA LEU A 69 -8.45 -7.61 1.60
C LEU A 69 -7.24 -6.82 2.12
N GLN A 70 -6.15 -7.52 2.42
CA GLN A 70 -4.86 -6.94 2.81
C GLN A 70 -4.32 -5.95 1.75
N LEU A 71 -4.58 -6.17 0.46
CA LEU A 71 -4.22 -5.25 -0.62
C LEU A 71 -5.30 -4.20 -0.93
N ILE A 72 -6.57 -4.59 -0.94
CA ILE A 72 -7.71 -3.71 -1.26
C ILE A 72 -7.80 -2.56 -0.25
N MET A 73 -7.63 -2.83 1.04
CA MET A 73 -7.77 -1.82 2.10
C MET A 73 -6.81 -0.62 1.90
N PRO A 74 -5.47 -0.80 1.81
CA PRO A 74 -4.57 0.31 1.53
C PRO A 74 -4.83 0.93 0.15
N LEU A 75 -5.23 0.16 -0.87
CA LEU A 75 -5.58 0.70 -2.19
C LEU A 75 -6.79 1.65 -2.15
N CYS A 76 -7.80 1.38 -1.33
CA CYS A 76 -8.93 2.29 -1.12
C CYS A 76 -8.46 3.65 -0.59
N PHE A 77 -7.50 3.67 0.32
CA PHE A 77 -6.88 4.91 0.80
C PHE A 77 -6.07 5.61 -0.29
N VAL A 78 -5.27 4.87 -1.08
CA VAL A 78 -4.55 5.43 -2.25
C VAL A 78 -5.52 6.13 -3.20
N VAL A 79 -6.60 5.47 -3.60
CA VAL A 79 -7.64 6.03 -4.49
C VAL A 79 -8.28 7.26 -3.84
N SER A 80 -8.63 7.20 -2.56
CA SER A 80 -9.23 8.31 -1.83
C SER A 80 -8.32 9.56 -1.80
N PHE A 81 -7.04 9.40 -1.50
CA PHE A 81 -6.08 10.52 -1.53
C PHE A 81 -5.85 11.04 -2.96
N HIS A 82 -5.77 10.13 -3.92
CA HIS A 82 -5.61 10.49 -5.33
C HIS A 82 -6.79 11.33 -5.86
N ARG A 83 -8.03 10.93 -5.54
CA ARG A 83 -9.25 11.68 -5.92
C ARG A 83 -9.30 13.07 -5.29
N ARG A 84 -8.71 13.23 -4.10
CA ARG A 84 -8.54 14.51 -3.40
C ARG A 84 -7.30 15.29 -3.85
N LYS A 85 -6.61 14.85 -4.90
CA LYS A 85 -5.36 15.44 -5.42
C LYS A 85 -4.25 15.54 -4.36
N ASP A 86 -4.32 14.77 -3.28
CA ASP A 86 -3.24 14.63 -2.30
C ASP A 86 -2.29 13.52 -2.75
N TYR A 87 -1.51 13.83 -3.78
CA TYR A 87 -0.60 12.87 -4.39
C TYR A 87 0.58 12.49 -3.50
N PHE A 88 0.93 13.35 -2.52
CA PHE A 88 1.93 13.01 -1.52
C PHE A 88 1.40 11.89 -0.61
N ALA A 89 0.23 12.08 0.01
CA ALA A 89 -0.36 11.06 0.86
C ALA A 89 -0.65 9.76 0.08
N ALA A 90 -1.16 9.86 -1.16
CA ALA A 90 -1.39 8.69 -2.02
C ALA A 90 -0.11 7.88 -2.26
N ALA A 91 1.02 8.55 -2.50
CA ALA A 91 2.31 7.87 -2.69
C ALA A 91 2.83 7.24 -1.39
N ILE A 92 2.64 7.89 -0.24
CA ILE A 92 3.00 7.31 1.06
C ILE A 92 2.20 6.04 1.35
N VAL A 93 0.89 6.06 1.11
CA VAL A 93 0.06 4.86 1.29
C VAL A 93 0.35 3.78 0.26
N LEU A 94 0.75 4.15 -0.97
CA LEU A 94 1.19 3.16 -1.96
C LEU A 94 2.42 2.36 -1.49
N ALA A 95 3.27 2.96 -0.66
CA ALA A 95 4.38 2.26 -0.01
C ALA A 95 3.91 1.17 0.96
N TRP A 96 2.73 1.33 1.59
CA TRP A 96 2.11 0.29 2.41
C TRP A 96 1.62 -0.88 1.56
N VAL A 97 1.04 -0.62 0.37
CA VAL A 97 0.72 -1.69 -0.59
C VAL A 97 1.98 -2.48 -0.98
N ALA A 98 3.08 -1.77 -1.25
CA ALA A 98 4.35 -2.41 -1.58
C ALA A 98 4.92 -3.27 -0.43
N GLN A 99 4.80 -2.81 0.82
CA GLN A 99 5.22 -3.61 1.98
C GLN A 99 4.35 -4.86 2.16
N ASN A 100 3.05 -4.78 1.90
CA ASN A 100 2.18 -5.96 1.88
C ASN A 100 2.66 -7.00 0.87
N LEU A 101 3.09 -6.59 -0.33
CA LEU A 101 3.64 -7.54 -1.31
C LEU A 101 4.87 -8.28 -0.78
N TRP A 102 5.73 -7.66 0.03
CA TRP A 102 6.84 -8.39 0.66
C TRP A 102 6.36 -9.39 1.72
N ASN A 103 5.39 -9.01 2.56
CA ASN A 103 4.78 -9.94 3.52
C ASN A 103 4.12 -11.14 2.80
N ILE A 104 3.33 -10.87 1.76
CA ILE A 104 2.69 -11.88 0.92
C ILE A 104 3.74 -12.74 0.22
N SER A 105 4.87 -12.19 -0.23
CA SER A 105 5.93 -12.98 -0.86
C SER A 105 6.53 -14.02 0.08
N VAL A 106 6.70 -13.69 1.37
CA VAL A 106 7.16 -14.64 2.37
C VAL A 106 6.10 -15.72 2.61
N TYR A 107 4.82 -15.33 2.69
CA TYR A 107 3.72 -16.27 2.87
C TYR A 107 3.58 -17.24 1.68
N ILE A 108 3.69 -16.74 0.44
CA ILE A 108 3.73 -17.59 -0.76
C ILE A 108 4.92 -18.54 -0.71
N GLY A 109 6.12 -18.03 -0.36
CA GLY A 109 7.34 -18.82 -0.29
C GLY A 109 7.31 -19.91 0.80
N ASP A 110 6.39 -19.81 1.76
CA ASP A 110 6.19 -20.84 2.78
C ASP A 110 5.13 -21.88 2.39
N ALA A 111 4.47 -21.76 1.23
CA ALA A 111 3.36 -22.61 0.84
C ALA A 111 3.64 -24.13 0.95
N ARG A 112 4.83 -24.60 0.57
CA ARG A 112 5.23 -26.00 0.74
C ARG A 112 5.86 -26.32 2.09
N ALA A 113 6.60 -25.38 2.67
CA ALA A 113 7.37 -25.61 3.89
C ALA A 113 6.49 -25.54 5.15
N GLN A 114 5.46 -24.68 5.13
CA GLN A 114 4.47 -24.46 6.19
C GLN A 114 5.11 -24.27 7.57
N VAL A 115 6.20 -23.51 7.61
CA VAL A 115 6.97 -23.22 8.82
C VAL A 115 6.40 -22.01 9.56
N LEU A 116 5.72 -21.10 8.84
CA LEU A 116 5.11 -19.93 9.45
C LEU A 116 3.96 -20.33 10.39
N PRO A 117 3.90 -19.73 11.59
CA PRO A 117 2.78 -19.97 12.49
C PRO A 117 1.50 -19.36 11.90
N LEU A 118 0.51 -20.20 11.64
CA LEU A 118 -0.80 -19.76 11.17
C LEU A 118 -1.65 -19.28 12.34
N VAL A 119 -2.39 -18.20 12.13
CA VAL A 119 -3.42 -17.76 13.07
C VAL A 119 -4.59 -18.75 12.97
N GLY A 120 -4.97 -19.36 14.09
CA GLY A 120 -6.07 -20.33 14.13
C GLY A 120 -5.73 -21.77 13.73
N GLY A 121 -4.49 -22.06 13.31
CA GLY A 121 -3.99 -23.44 13.11
C GLY A 121 -4.64 -24.25 11.98
N GLY A 122 -5.20 -23.56 10.97
CA GLY A 122 -5.88 -24.16 9.83
C GLY A 122 -4.96 -24.53 8.65
N GLU A 123 -5.56 -24.69 7.47
CA GLU A 123 -4.83 -24.92 6.22
C GLU A 123 -4.10 -23.64 5.77
N HIS A 124 -2.91 -23.79 5.17
CA HIS A 124 -2.11 -22.68 4.66
C HIS A 124 -2.69 -22.18 3.32
N ASP A 125 -3.18 -20.93 3.26
CA ASP A 125 -3.93 -20.42 2.09
C ASP A 125 -3.18 -20.59 0.77
N TRP A 126 -1.92 -20.19 0.73
CA TRP A 126 -1.13 -20.29 -0.50
C TRP A 126 -0.75 -21.72 -0.88
N ALA A 127 -0.72 -22.65 0.07
CA ALA A 127 -0.58 -24.08 -0.23
C ALA A 127 -1.82 -24.59 -0.94
N TYR A 128 -3.01 -24.25 -0.40
CA TYR A 128 -4.30 -24.56 -1.03
C TYR A 128 -4.41 -23.90 -2.42
N ILE A 129 -4.19 -22.59 -2.52
CA ILE A 129 -4.35 -21.82 -3.77
C ILE A 129 -3.42 -22.36 -4.86
N LEU A 130 -2.13 -22.51 -4.57
CA LEU A 130 -1.19 -23.02 -5.57
C LEU A 130 -1.43 -24.50 -5.88
N GLY A 131 -1.82 -25.31 -4.90
CA GLY A 131 -2.19 -26.71 -5.12
C GLY A 131 -3.40 -26.85 -6.06
N ARG A 132 -4.44 -26.02 -5.85
CA ARG A 132 -5.64 -25.99 -6.71
C ARG A 132 -5.35 -25.52 -8.13
N LEU A 133 -4.28 -24.75 -8.32
CA LEU A 133 -3.82 -24.26 -9.63
C LEU A 133 -2.75 -25.15 -10.27
N ASP A 134 -2.34 -26.25 -9.62
CA ASP A 134 -1.23 -27.11 -10.04
C ASP A 134 0.12 -26.34 -10.18
N LEU A 135 0.31 -25.34 -9.31
CA LEU A 135 1.49 -24.45 -9.29
C LEU A 135 2.28 -24.53 -7.97
N LEU A 136 1.98 -25.49 -7.09
CA LEU A 136 2.58 -25.58 -5.76
C LEU A 136 4.12 -25.68 -5.81
N GLU A 137 4.67 -26.37 -6.80
CA GLU A 137 6.13 -26.48 -6.98
C GLU A 137 6.81 -25.15 -7.36
N HIS A 138 6.05 -24.16 -7.83
CA HIS A 138 6.51 -22.86 -8.28
C HIS A 138 6.41 -21.77 -7.19
N ASP A 139 6.05 -22.12 -5.96
CA ASP A 139 5.92 -21.20 -4.82
C ASP A 139 7.07 -20.18 -4.70
N GLN A 140 8.33 -20.62 -4.77
CA GLN A 140 9.50 -19.76 -4.68
C GLN A 140 9.61 -18.77 -5.84
N ALA A 141 9.25 -19.21 -7.05
CA ALA A 141 9.29 -18.35 -8.23
C ALA A 141 8.20 -17.27 -8.14
N VAL A 142 6.98 -17.64 -7.74
CA VAL A 142 5.89 -16.70 -7.51
C VAL A 142 6.25 -15.72 -6.38
N ALA A 143 6.76 -16.22 -5.26
CA ALA A 143 7.25 -15.40 -4.15
C ALA A 143 8.32 -14.41 -4.63
N GLY A 144 9.30 -14.85 -5.42
CA GLY A 144 10.33 -13.99 -6.00
C GLY A 144 9.77 -12.85 -6.85
N TRP A 145 8.80 -13.15 -7.73
CA TRP A 145 8.14 -12.13 -8.56
C TRP A 145 7.30 -11.14 -7.74
N VAL A 146 6.57 -11.63 -6.74
CA VAL A 146 5.78 -10.77 -5.84
C VAL A 146 6.71 -9.86 -5.02
N ARG A 147 7.83 -10.40 -4.53
CA ARG A 147 8.85 -9.61 -3.82
C ARG A 147 9.45 -8.53 -4.70
N PHE A 148 9.78 -8.87 -5.95
CA PHE A 148 10.29 -7.92 -6.93
C PHE A 148 9.27 -6.83 -7.26
N ALA A 149 8.00 -7.20 -7.50
CA ALA A 149 6.92 -6.25 -7.74
C ALA A 149 6.74 -5.29 -6.56
N GLY A 150 6.80 -5.79 -5.32
CA GLY A 150 6.83 -4.95 -4.12
C GLY A 150 8.02 -3.98 -4.11
N ALA A 151 9.22 -4.45 -4.44
CA ALA A 151 10.41 -3.60 -4.47
C ALA A 151 10.29 -2.47 -5.52
N ALA A 152 9.84 -2.81 -6.73
CA ALA A 152 9.61 -1.85 -7.80
C ALA A 152 8.51 -0.83 -7.41
N LEU A 153 7.40 -1.30 -6.85
CA LEU A 153 6.29 -0.44 -6.41
C LEU A 153 6.72 0.50 -5.29
N PHE A 154 7.50 0.01 -4.33
CA PHE A 154 8.03 0.83 -3.23
C PHE A 154 8.97 1.92 -3.75
N ALA A 155 9.91 1.57 -4.64
CA ALA A 155 10.81 2.54 -5.26
C ALA A 155 10.03 3.62 -6.02
N PHE A 156 9.05 3.21 -6.82
CA PHE A 156 8.14 4.12 -7.50
C PHE A 156 7.40 5.03 -6.50
N ALA A 157 6.82 4.47 -5.44
CA ALA A 157 6.10 5.20 -4.41
C ALA A 157 7.00 6.28 -3.74
N MET A 158 8.23 5.94 -3.39
CA MET A 158 9.18 6.89 -2.77
C MET A 158 9.61 8.00 -3.73
N LEU A 159 9.85 7.69 -5.01
CA LEU A 159 10.14 8.70 -6.03
C LEU A 159 8.96 9.67 -6.22
N ARG A 160 7.73 9.15 -6.24
CA ARG A 160 6.51 9.98 -6.33
C ARG A 160 6.32 10.82 -5.06
N ALA A 161 6.50 10.24 -3.88
CA ALA A 161 6.39 10.95 -2.61
C ALA A 161 7.44 12.08 -2.52
N TRP A 162 8.68 11.82 -2.94
CA TRP A 162 9.72 12.85 -3.01
C TRP A 162 9.35 14.00 -3.94
N HIS A 163 8.92 13.68 -5.16
CA HIS A 163 8.50 14.68 -6.16
C HIS A 163 7.33 15.57 -5.66
N TRP A 164 6.37 14.99 -4.95
CA TRP A 164 5.22 15.74 -4.40
C TRP A 164 5.48 16.37 -3.02
N SER A 165 6.59 16.03 -2.35
CA SER A 165 6.93 16.59 -1.02
C SER A 165 7.11 18.12 -1.05
N ALA A 166 7.64 18.65 -2.15
CA ALA A 166 7.89 20.08 -2.36
C ALA A 166 6.66 20.86 -2.85
N ARG A 167 5.56 20.18 -3.21
CA ARG A 167 4.36 20.81 -3.77
C ARG A 167 3.28 20.96 -2.69
N ALA A 168 2.65 22.13 -2.63
CA ALA A 168 1.53 22.35 -1.73
C ALA A 168 0.33 21.45 -2.17
N PRO A 169 -0.41 20.84 -1.23
CA PRO A 169 -1.69 20.22 -1.55
C PRO A 169 -2.62 21.26 -2.17
N VAL A 170 -3.39 20.86 -3.18
CA VAL A 170 -4.47 21.70 -3.70
C VAL A 170 -5.47 21.92 -2.57
N SER A 171 -5.76 23.18 -2.21
CA SER A 171 -6.63 23.45 -1.08
C SER A 171 -8.07 22.97 -1.34
N PRO A 172 -8.82 22.54 -0.32
CA PRO A 172 -10.24 22.18 -0.48
C PRO A 172 -11.09 23.33 -1.04
N ALA A 173 -10.70 24.58 -0.81
CA ALA A 173 -11.37 25.77 -1.36
C ALA A 173 -11.15 25.90 -2.87
N GLU A 174 -9.97 25.52 -3.36
CA GLU A 174 -9.60 25.54 -4.78
C GLU A 174 -10.22 24.36 -5.54
N GLN A 175 -10.49 23.24 -4.86
CA GLN A 175 -11.23 22.10 -5.42
C GLN A 175 -12.72 22.38 -5.63
N ARG A 176 -13.30 23.35 -4.90
CA ARG A 176 -14.73 23.71 -5.01
C ARG A 176 -15.01 24.84 -6.00
N ARG A 177 -13.99 25.46 -6.62
CA ARG A 177 -14.22 26.52 -7.62
C ARG A 177 -14.74 25.88 -8.92
N PRO A 178 -16.00 26.11 -9.32
CA PRO A 178 -16.49 25.67 -10.62
C PRO A 178 -15.89 26.59 -11.69
N GLY A 179 -15.21 26.01 -12.69
CA GLY A 179 -14.90 26.64 -13.97
C GLY A 179 -14.15 27.97 -13.94
N SER A 180 -12.81 27.94 -13.92
CA SER A 180 -12.06 28.98 -14.63
C SER A 180 -12.12 28.66 -16.13
N ALA A 181 -13.24 29.01 -16.78
CA ALA A 181 -13.30 29.07 -18.23
C ALA A 181 -12.29 30.13 -18.71
N PRO A 182 -11.53 29.91 -19.80
CA PRO A 182 -10.67 30.94 -20.36
C PRO A 182 -11.52 32.05 -20.99
N GLY A 183 -11.24 33.29 -20.58
CA GLY A 183 -11.66 34.59 -21.11
C GLY A 183 -12.72 34.65 -22.22
N SER A 184 -13.86 35.27 -21.92
CA SER A 184 -14.57 36.10 -22.91
C SER A 184 -13.98 37.50 -22.86
N GLU A 185 -12.92 37.68 -23.65
CA GLU A 185 -12.39 38.98 -24.03
C GLU A 185 -13.33 39.60 -25.08
N SER A 186 -14.45 40.18 -24.65
CA SER A 186 -15.24 41.07 -25.51
C SER A 186 -16.20 41.91 -24.66
N GLU A 187 -15.76 43.11 -24.31
CA GLU A 187 -16.60 44.32 -24.22
C GLU A 187 -15.69 45.48 -23.79
N ARG A 188 -14.80 45.87 -24.70
CA ARG A 188 -14.63 47.30 -24.97
C ARG A 188 -15.61 47.59 -26.09
N LEU A 189 -16.66 48.35 -25.79
CA LEU A 189 -17.25 49.44 -26.57
C LEU A 189 -18.42 50.03 -25.78
#